data_AF-A0A1K0GYS9-F1
#
_entry.id   AF-A0A1K0GYS9-F1
#
_cell.length_a   1.000
_cell.length_b   1.000
_cell.length_c   1.000
_cell.angle_alpha   90.00
_cell.angle_beta   90.00
_cell.angle_gamma   90.00
#
_symmetry.space_group_name_H-M   'P 1'
#
loop_
_entity.id
_entity.type
_entity.pdbx_description
1 polymer ?
#
loop_
_entity_poly.entity_id
_entity_poly.type
_entity_poly.pdbx_seq_one_letter_code
_entity_poly.pdbx_strand_id
1 'polypeptide(L)'
;MRPFVPAAFAMFTLALPAVLSPAPASAAAVFVEINPSTARAGDQVGIRASCDDNLAAAKVTAGPMGTVTVSPRHGFLTATVRVPAAADPGDYRIELRCPDGRTATTTLHVVAKVEPARGPATGAGGTAPGASAPMLIGGGAATIAAGILVGFVALRRRRVS
;
A
#
# COMPACT_ATOMS: atom_id res chain seq x y z
N MET A 1 -9.33 51.96 59.67
CA MET A 1 -10.21 50.79 59.58
C MET A 1 -10.61 50.61 58.12
N ARG A 2 -10.18 49.50 57.51
CA ARG A 2 -10.62 48.78 56.29
C ARG A 2 -11.09 49.61 55.06
N PRO A 3 -10.32 49.62 53.95
CA PRO A 3 -10.82 50.02 52.63
C PRO A 3 -11.68 48.89 52.02
N PHE A 4 -12.85 49.23 51.50
CA PHE A 4 -13.65 48.34 50.64
C PHE A 4 -13.55 48.86 49.20
N VAL A 5 -12.78 48.16 48.37
CA VAL A 5 -12.71 48.35 46.92
C VAL A 5 -13.51 47.21 46.28
N PRO A 6 -14.65 47.47 45.61
CA PRO A 6 -15.42 46.40 45.00
C PRO A 6 -14.88 46.06 43.61
N ALA A 7 -14.46 44.80 43.49
CA ALA A 7 -14.71 43.88 42.38
C ALA A 7 -14.65 44.42 40.93
N ALA A 8 -13.48 44.27 40.32
CA ALA A 8 -13.37 44.17 38.87
C ALA A 8 -13.93 42.81 38.40
N PHE A 9 -15.18 42.80 37.92
CA PHE A 9 -15.72 41.68 37.14
C PHE A 9 -15.28 41.82 35.69
N ALA A 10 -14.15 41.21 35.33
CA ALA A 10 -13.79 40.97 33.95
C ALA A 10 -14.56 39.74 33.44
N MET A 11 -15.71 39.97 32.81
CA MET A 11 -16.45 38.96 32.07
C MET A 11 -15.69 38.62 30.79
N PHE A 12 -14.93 37.52 30.79
CA PHE A 12 -14.29 36.98 29.59
C PHE A 12 -15.26 35.99 28.95
N THR A 13 -16.12 36.49 28.06
CA THR A 13 -17.02 35.66 27.25
C THR A 13 -16.20 34.94 26.18
N LEU A 14 -15.78 33.72 26.48
CA LEU A 14 -15.18 32.78 25.54
C LEU A 14 -16.28 32.27 24.57
N ALA A 15 -16.55 33.04 23.53
CA ALA A 15 -17.33 32.55 22.39
C ALA A 15 -16.40 31.69 21.51
N LEU A 16 -16.41 30.36 21.71
CA LEU A 16 -15.89 29.43 20.71
C LEU A 16 -16.87 29.43 19.52
N PRO A 17 -16.46 29.77 18.29
CA PRO A 17 -17.23 29.40 17.13
C PRO A 17 -17.11 27.88 16.98
N ALA A 18 -18.18 27.17 17.32
CA ALA A 18 -18.34 25.79 16.90
C ALA A 18 -18.38 25.77 15.38
N VAL A 19 -17.24 25.49 14.76
CA VAL A 19 -17.14 25.11 13.35
C VAL A 19 -17.82 23.75 13.20
N LEU A 20 -19.15 23.76 13.09
CA LEU A 20 -19.87 22.66 12.46
C LEU A 20 -19.44 22.65 10.99
N SER A 21 -18.38 21.91 10.70
CA SER A 21 -18.12 21.47 9.34
C SER A 21 -19.29 20.55 8.96
N PRO A 22 -20.09 20.88 7.93
CA PRO A 22 -20.98 19.87 7.37
C PRO A 22 -20.08 18.80 6.77
N ALA A 23 -19.89 17.69 7.47
CA ALA A 23 -19.50 16.46 6.81
C ALA A 23 -20.55 16.24 5.71
N PRO A 24 -20.16 15.96 4.45
CA PRO A 24 -21.13 15.67 3.42
C PRO A 24 -21.89 14.42 3.88
N ALA A 25 -23.11 14.62 4.36
CA ALA A 25 -24.05 13.55 4.54
C ALA A 25 -24.32 13.03 3.12
N SER A 26 -23.70 11.90 2.77
CA SER A 26 -23.96 11.19 1.52
C SER A 26 -25.38 10.62 1.60
N ALA A 27 -26.38 11.49 1.47
CA ALA A 27 -27.72 11.09 1.07
C ALA A 27 -27.52 10.31 -0.22
N ALA A 28 -27.90 9.03 -0.24
CA ALA A 28 -27.70 8.04 -1.30
C ALA A 28 -27.66 8.67 -2.70
N ALA A 29 -26.48 9.17 -3.07
CA ALA A 29 -26.29 9.91 -4.30
C ALA A 29 -25.98 8.89 -5.36
N VAL A 30 -26.58 9.01 -6.53
CA VAL A 30 -26.24 8.12 -7.65
C VAL A 30 -24.72 8.15 -7.84
N PHE A 31 -24.07 7.00 -7.66
CA PHE A 31 -22.61 6.91 -7.71
C PHE A 31 -22.18 5.66 -8.45
N VAL A 32 -20.98 5.73 -9.03
CA VAL A 32 -20.27 4.58 -9.58
C VAL A 32 -18.82 4.65 -9.13
N GLU A 33 -18.35 3.53 -8.63
CA GLU A 33 -17.01 3.34 -8.08
C GLU A 33 -16.41 2.10 -8.73
N ILE A 34 -15.12 2.19 -9.02
CA ILE A 34 -14.35 1.08 -9.56
C ILE A 34 -13.17 0.79 -8.65
N ASN A 35 -12.96 -0.48 -8.34
CA ASN A 35 -11.89 -0.93 -7.47
C ASN A 35 -11.15 -2.13 -8.12
N PRO A 36 -9.85 -2.01 -8.41
CA PRO A 36 -9.03 -0.79 -8.30
C PRO A 36 -9.37 0.26 -9.38
N SER A 37 -9.06 1.53 -9.13
CA SER A 37 -9.15 2.62 -10.12
C SER A 37 -7.99 2.64 -11.13
N THR A 38 -6.95 1.85 -10.86
CA THR A 38 -5.82 1.62 -11.77
C THR A 38 -5.64 0.13 -11.97
N ALA A 39 -5.67 -0.33 -13.22
CA ALA A 39 -5.59 -1.75 -13.57
C ALA A 39 -4.72 -1.97 -14.81
N ARG A 40 -4.15 -3.17 -14.98
CA ARG A 40 -3.46 -3.54 -16.22
C ARG A 40 -4.45 -4.17 -17.19
N ALA A 41 -4.12 -4.15 -18.47
CA ALA A 41 -4.82 -4.95 -19.46
C ALA A 41 -4.83 -6.44 -19.04
N GLY A 42 -6.01 -7.06 -19.01
CA GLY A 42 -6.22 -8.44 -18.55
C GLY A 42 -6.60 -8.60 -17.07
N ASP A 43 -6.47 -7.56 -16.25
CA ASP A 43 -6.85 -7.62 -14.82
C ASP A 43 -8.38 -7.62 -14.63
N GLN A 44 -8.83 -8.12 -13.48
CA GLN A 44 -10.23 -8.00 -13.06
C GLN A 44 -10.42 -6.76 -12.20
N VAL A 45 -11.51 -6.04 -12.46
CA VAL A 45 -11.93 -4.88 -11.69
C VAL A 45 -13.35 -5.08 -11.16
N GLY A 46 -13.57 -4.67 -9.93
CA GLY A 46 -14.88 -4.64 -9.30
C GLY A 46 -15.56 -3.30 -9.55
N ILE A 47 -16.83 -3.33 -9.93
CA ILE A 47 -17.68 -2.16 -10.09
C ILE A 47 -18.69 -2.19 -8.95
N ARG A 48 -18.82 -1.08 -8.23
CA ARG A 48 -19.86 -0.83 -7.24
C ARG A 48 -20.60 0.44 -7.61
N ALA A 49 -21.92 0.37 -7.67
CA ALA A 49 -22.77 1.48 -8.06
C ALA A 49 -23.97 1.58 -7.12
N SER A 50 -24.56 2.76 -7.08
CA SER A 50 -25.86 3.01 -6.45
C SER A 50 -26.69 3.90 -7.36
N CYS A 51 -27.94 3.52 -7.54
CA CYS A 51 -29.04 4.33 -8.06
C CYS A 51 -29.99 4.68 -6.89
N ASP A 52 -31.12 5.36 -7.14
CA ASP A 52 -32.17 5.52 -6.11
C ASP A 52 -32.84 4.18 -5.83
N ASP A 53 -33.11 3.43 -6.90
CA ASP A 53 -33.58 2.05 -6.81
C ASP A 53 -32.45 1.08 -7.12
N ASN A 54 -31.94 0.42 -6.08
CA ASN A 54 -30.91 -0.61 -6.17
C ASN A 54 -31.48 -2.02 -6.27
N LEU A 55 -32.81 -2.19 -6.43
CA LEU A 55 -33.46 -3.49 -6.63
C LEU A 55 -33.51 -3.89 -8.12
N ALA A 56 -33.34 -2.94 -9.03
CA ALA A 56 -33.26 -3.17 -10.46
C ALA A 56 -31.81 -3.21 -10.96
N ALA A 57 -31.54 -4.04 -11.96
CA ALA A 57 -30.24 -4.04 -12.63
C ALA A 57 -30.04 -2.72 -13.42
N ALA A 58 -28.80 -2.24 -13.49
CA ALA A 58 -28.43 -1.06 -14.26
C ALA A 58 -27.31 -1.38 -15.26
N LYS A 59 -27.05 -0.46 -16.18
CA LYS A 59 -26.02 -0.61 -17.21
C LYS A 59 -24.86 0.34 -16.94
N VAL A 60 -23.66 -0.20 -17.01
CA VAL A 60 -22.41 0.55 -16.95
C VAL A 60 -21.72 0.44 -18.29
N THR A 61 -21.49 1.56 -18.95
CA THR A 61 -20.73 1.61 -20.19
C THR A 61 -19.30 2.01 -19.85
N ALA A 62 -18.34 1.19 -20.25
CA ALA A 62 -16.92 1.40 -20.01
C ALA A 62 -16.18 1.24 -21.34
N GLY A 63 -15.41 2.25 -21.75
CA GLY A 63 -14.81 2.35 -23.09
C GLY A 63 -14.38 1.03 -23.73
N PRO A 64 -13.30 0.37 -23.25
CA PRO A 64 -12.77 -0.85 -23.87
C PRO A 64 -13.54 -2.11 -23.44
N MET A 65 -14.30 -2.04 -22.35
CA MET A 65 -14.98 -3.19 -21.73
C MET A 65 -16.40 -3.39 -22.27
N GLY A 66 -16.92 -2.41 -23.01
CA GLY A 66 -18.28 -2.39 -23.54
C GLY A 66 -19.32 -2.07 -22.47
N THR A 67 -20.53 -2.61 -22.64
CA THR A 67 -21.63 -2.43 -21.69
C THR A 67 -21.69 -3.62 -20.73
N VAL A 68 -21.54 -3.33 -19.44
CA VAL A 68 -21.60 -4.28 -18.34
C VAL A 68 -22.91 -4.08 -17.58
N THR A 69 -23.62 -5.17 -17.30
CA THR A 69 -24.83 -5.10 -16.45
C THR A 69 -24.42 -5.27 -14.99
N VAL A 70 -24.77 -4.31 -14.14
CA VAL A 70 -24.58 -4.39 -12.69
C VAL A 70 -25.86 -4.89 -12.03
N SER A 71 -25.71 -5.80 -11.06
CA SER A 71 -26.85 -6.46 -10.41
C SER A 71 -26.92 -6.14 -8.91
N PRO A 72 -28.14 -6.10 -8.34
CA PRO A 72 -28.35 -5.91 -6.91
C PRO A 72 -27.61 -6.93 -6.05
N ARG A 73 -26.78 -6.45 -5.12
CA ARG A 73 -26.07 -7.22 -4.09
C ARG A 73 -25.92 -6.37 -2.83
N HIS A 74 -26.50 -6.85 -1.73
CA HIS A 74 -26.35 -6.23 -0.39
C HIS A 74 -26.67 -4.72 -0.35
N GLY A 75 -27.70 -4.29 -1.07
CA GLY A 75 -28.14 -2.88 -1.10
C GLY A 75 -27.42 -1.98 -2.11
N PHE A 76 -26.48 -2.52 -2.89
CA PHE A 76 -25.79 -1.82 -3.97
C PHE A 76 -25.87 -2.60 -5.28
N LEU A 77 -25.52 -1.96 -6.39
CA LEU A 77 -25.35 -2.62 -7.67
C LEU A 77 -23.88 -2.99 -7.86
N THR A 78 -23.60 -4.25 -8.19
CA THR A 78 -22.22 -4.72 -8.32
C THR A 78 -22.02 -5.56 -9.58
N ALA A 79 -20.80 -5.52 -10.12
CA ALA A 79 -20.34 -6.44 -11.15
C ALA A 79 -18.82 -6.63 -11.04
N THR A 80 -18.33 -7.72 -11.57
CA THR A 80 -16.89 -7.94 -11.79
C THR A 80 -16.68 -8.15 -13.27
N VAL A 81 -15.70 -7.44 -13.83
CA VAL A 81 -15.42 -7.48 -15.26
C VAL A 81 -13.92 -7.43 -15.49
N ARG A 82 -13.47 -8.09 -16.55
CA ARG A 82 -12.07 -8.12 -16.95
C ARG A 82 -11.79 -7.03 -17.96
N VAL A 83 -10.70 -6.28 -17.75
CA VAL A 83 -10.17 -5.34 -18.75
C VAL A 83 -9.63 -6.17 -19.92
N PRO A 84 -9.99 -5.87 -21.19
CA PRO A 84 -9.48 -6.61 -22.33
C PRO A 84 -7.96 -6.64 -22.36
N ALA A 85 -7.37 -7.79 -22.74
CA ALA A 85 -5.92 -7.94 -22.83
C ALA A 85 -5.30 -7.06 -23.94
N ALA A 86 -6.11 -6.66 -24.92
CA ALA A 86 -5.74 -5.76 -26.01
C ALA A 86 -6.12 -4.30 -25.74
N ALA A 87 -6.54 -3.94 -24.51
CA ALA A 87 -6.81 -2.55 -24.17
C ALA A 87 -5.51 -1.74 -24.12
N ASP A 88 -5.49 -0.60 -24.80
CA ASP A 88 -4.37 0.34 -24.76
C ASP A 88 -4.25 1.00 -23.38
N PRO A 89 -3.04 1.39 -22.95
CA PRO A 89 -2.87 2.22 -21.77
C PRO A 89 -3.54 3.58 -21.95
N GLY A 90 -4.29 4.04 -20.94
CA GLY A 90 -4.98 5.32 -20.98
C GLY A 90 -6.10 5.45 -19.95
N ASP A 91 -6.75 6.61 -19.97
CA ASP A 91 -7.85 6.94 -19.08
C ASP A 91 -9.19 6.64 -19.75
N TYR A 92 -9.95 5.72 -19.17
CA TYR A 92 -11.25 5.32 -19.70
C TYR A 92 -12.37 5.81 -18.80
N ARG A 93 -13.28 6.59 -19.38
CA ARG A 93 -14.48 7.03 -18.70
C ARG A 93 -15.45 5.86 -18.56
N ILE A 94 -15.95 5.68 -17.36
CA ILE A 94 -16.98 4.71 -17.01
C ILE A 94 -18.22 5.48 -16.63
N GLU A 95 -19.34 5.11 -17.25
CA GLU A 95 -20.62 5.78 -17.08
C GLU A 95 -21.68 4.79 -16.63
N LEU A 96 -22.27 5.05 -15.47
CA LEU A 96 -23.45 4.37 -14.99
C LEU A 96 -24.70 5.06 -15.57
N ARG A 97 -25.60 4.25 -16.12
CA ARG A 97 -26.96 4.65 -16.50
C ARG A 97 -27.97 3.91 -15.63
N CYS A 98 -28.64 4.65 -14.75
CA CYS A 98 -29.71 4.13 -13.91
C CYS A 98 -31.03 4.02 -14.71
N PRO A 99 -31.96 3.15 -14.30
CA PRO A 99 -33.27 2.99 -14.97
C PRO A 99 -34.14 4.26 -14.97
N ASP A 100 -33.94 5.13 -13.99
CA ASP A 100 -34.61 6.43 -13.83
C ASP A 100 -33.99 7.55 -14.69
N GLY A 101 -32.98 7.22 -15.50
CA GLY A 101 -32.30 8.16 -16.40
C GLY A 101 -31.14 8.93 -15.77
N ARG A 102 -30.89 8.78 -14.46
CA ARG A 102 -29.77 9.45 -13.79
C ARG A 102 -28.45 8.75 -14.12
N THR A 103 -27.38 9.53 -14.02
CA THR A 103 -26.06 9.10 -14.48
C THR A 103 -24.98 9.46 -13.48
N ALA A 104 -24.01 8.57 -13.31
CA ALA A 104 -22.77 8.87 -12.60
C ALA A 104 -21.59 8.44 -13.45
N THR A 105 -20.46 9.11 -13.29
CA THR A 105 -19.24 8.79 -14.04
C THR A 105 -18.05 8.63 -13.12
N THR A 106 -17.18 7.68 -13.44
CA THR A 106 -15.86 7.50 -12.83
C THR A 106 -14.82 7.26 -13.91
N THR A 107 -13.54 7.21 -13.54
CA THR A 107 -12.43 7.01 -14.47
C THR A 107 -11.64 5.77 -14.05
N LEU A 108 -11.34 4.92 -15.03
CA LEU A 108 -10.41 3.79 -14.89
C LEU A 108 -9.11 4.12 -15.61
N HIS A 109 -8.00 4.05 -14.88
CA HIS A 109 -6.67 4.23 -15.42
C HIS A 109 -6.10 2.87 -15.83
N VAL A 110 -6.01 2.62 -17.14
CA VAL A 110 -5.37 1.41 -17.66
C VAL A 110 -3.89 1.69 -17.86
N VAL A 111 -3.04 0.94 -17.17
CA VAL A 111 -1.59 1.09 -17.26
C VAL A 111 -0.98 -0.04 -18.07
N ALA A 112 0.13 0.28 -18.75
CA ALA A 112 0.90 -0.71 -19.46
C ALA A 112 1.38 -1.82 -18.51
N LYS A 113 1.34 -3.07 -18.97
CA LYS A 113 1.93 -4.18 -18.25
C LYS A 113 3.45 -4.09 -18.36
N VAL A 114 4.05 -3.31 -17.46
CA VAL A 114 5.51 -3.29 -17.29
C VAL A 114 5.92 -4.35 -16.29
N GLU A 115 6.81 -5.25 -16.72
CA GLU A 115 7.50 -6.14 -15.80
C GLU A 115 8.53 -5.28 -15.03
N PRO A 116 8.50 -5.24 -13.69
CA PRO A 116 9.47 -4.45 -12.95
C PRO A 116 10.87 -4.94 -13.28
N ALA A 117 11.77 -4.04 -13.66
CA ALA A 117 13.19 -4.38 -13.80
C ALA A 117 13.66 -4.92 -12.44
N ARG A 118 14.23 -6.14 -12.45
CA ARG A 118 14.81 -6.75 -11.26
C ARG A 118 15.78 -5.74 -10.64
N GLY A 119 15.48 -5.30 -9.41
CA GLY A 119 16.34 -4.35 -8.70
C GLY A 119 17.77 -4.90 -8.59
N PRO A 120 18.80 -4.04 -8.50
CA PRO A 120 20.18 -4.49 -8.37
C PRO A 120 20.28 -5.48 -7.21
N ALA A 121 20.88 -6.64 -7.47
CA ALA A 121 21.11 -7.65 -6.45
C ALA A 121 22.19 -7.16 -5.47
N THR A 122 21.87 -6.20 -4.61
CA THR A 122 22.75 -5.67 -3.56
C THR A 122 22.84 -6.59 -2.36
N GLY A 123 22.64 -7.90 -2.57
CA GLY A 123 22.87 -8.91 -1.55
C GLY A 123 24.35 -8.90 -1.16
N ALA A 124 24.67 -8.21 -0.08
CA ALA A 124 25.98 -8.20 0.57
C ALA A 124 26.28 -9.56 1.26
N GLY A 125 25.97 -10.68 0.60
CA GLY A 125 26.25 -12.05 1.05
C GLY A 125 27.71 -12.44 0.93
N GLY A 126 28.64 -11.47 0.92
CA GLY A 126 30.09 -11.67 0.83
C GLY A 126 30.73 -12.33 2.06
N THR A 127 29.92 -12.75 3.05
CA THR A 127 30.35 -13.73 4.07
C THR A 127 30.29 -15.17 3.57
N ALA A 128 29.96 -15.40 2.29
CA ALA A 128 30.22 -16.66 1.63
C ALA A 128 31.71 -17.01 1.83
N PRO A 129 32.05 -18.20 2.38
CA PRO A 129 33.42 -18.59 2.63
C PRO A 129 34.16 -18.74 1.29
N GLY A 130 34.78 -17.65 0.85
CA GLY A 130 35.71 -17.63 -0.27
C GLY A 130 37.04 -18.28 0.11
N ALA A 131 37.97 -18.32 -0.85
CA ALA A 131 39.29 -18.98 -0.82
C ALA A 131 40.19 -18.68 0.40
N SER A 132 39.80 -17.78 1.29
CA SER A 132 40.47 -17.45 2.56
C SER A 132 40.07 -18.36 3.73
N ALA A 133 38.96 -19.10 3.66
CA ALA A 133 38.55 -20.05 4.70
C ALA A 133 39.61 -21.12 5.03
N PRO A 134 40.24 -21.82 4.05
CA PRO A 134 41.32 -22.76 4.36
C PRO A 134 42.58 -22.06 4.88
N MET A 135 42.81 -20.79 4.51
CA MET A 135 43.97 -20.03 4.97
C MET A 135 43.84 -19.55 6.41
N LEU A 136 42.63 -19.16 6.85
CA LEU A 136 42.36 -18.83 8.26
C LEU A 136 42.43 -20.07 9.15
N ILE A 137 41.85 -21.19 8.70
CA ILE A 137 41.85 -22.44 9.46
C ILE A 137 43.27 -23.03 9.52
N GLY A 138 43.98 -23.08 8.38
CA GLY A 138 45.36 -23.59 8.31
C GLY A 138 46.36 -22.69 9.04
N GLY A 139 46.23 -21.37 8.89
CA GLY A 139 47.08 -20.40 9.58
C GLY A 139 46.91 -20.44 11.11
N GLY A 140 45.68 -20.56 11.59
CA GLY A 140 45.39 -20.70 13.03
C GLY A 140 45.97 -21.98 13.64
N ALA A 141 45.89 -23.12 12.91
CA ALA A 141 46.45 -24.38 13.40
C ALA A 141 47.99 -24.33 13.49
N ALA A 142 48.65 -23.71 12.51
CA ALA A 142 50.11 -23.62 12.48
C ALA A 142 50.68 -22.79 13.65
N THR A 143 50.03 -21.69 14.03
CA THR A 143 50.49 -20.85 15.14
C THR A 143 50.37 -21.55 16.50
N ILE A 144 49.29 -22.31 16.72
CA ILE A 144 49.12 -23.12 17.94
C ILE A 144 50.22 -24.18 18.04
N ALA A 145 50.49 -24.91 16.95
CA ALA A 145 51.54 -25.94 16.93
C ALA A 145 52.93 -25.37 17.22
N ALA A 146 53.26 -24.21 16.64
CA ALA A 146 54.51 -23.51 16.93
C ALA A 146 54.62 -23.09 18.40
N GLY A 147 53.54 -22.58 19.00
CA GLY A 147 53.49 -22.21 20.41
C GLY A 147 53.74 -23.40 21.34
N ILE A 148 53.14 -24.56 21.05
CA ILE A 148 53.34 -25.80 21.82
C ILE A 148 54.80 -26.27 21.75
N LEU A 149 55.40 -26.27 20.56
CA LEU A 149 56.79 -26.67 20.36
C LEU A 149 57.76 -25.78 21.14
N VAL A 150 57.59 -24.45 21.02
CA VAL A 150 58.44 -23.49 21.76
C VAL A 150 58.26 -23.66 23.27
N GLY A 151 57.02 -23.82 23.74
CA GLY A 151 56.73 -24.08 25.16
C GLY A 151 57.38 -25.37 25.66
N PHE A 152 57.30 -26.45 24.87
CA PHE A 152 57.91 -27.73 25.22
C PHE A 152 59.44 -27.65 25.29
N VAL A 153 60.08 -27.00 24.31
CA VAL A 153 61.53 -26.77 24.31
C VAL A 153 61.96 -25.92 25.51
N ALA A 154 61.22 -24.86 25.83
CA ALA A 154 61.50 -24.02 26.99
C ALA A 154 61.41 -24.79 28.31
N LEU A 155 60.39 -25.65 28.46
CA LEU A 155 60.23 -26.53 29.62
C LEU A 155 61.36 -27.56 29.73
N ARG A 156 61.79 -28.13 28.59
CA ARG A 156 62.89 -29.11 28.58
C ARG A 156 64.22 -28.47 28.97
N ARG A 157 64.51 -27.24 28.51
CA ARG A 157 65.73 -26.50 28.90
C ARG A 157 65.75 -26.18 30.40
N ARG A 158 64.61 -25.80 30.97
CA ARG A 158 64.48 -25.53 32.43
C ARG A 158 64.64 -26.77 33.32
N ARG A 159 64.52 -27.98 32.79
CA ARG A 159 64.74 -29.22 33.56
C ARG A 159 66.16 -29.77 33.45
N VAL A 160 66.97 -29.24 32.54
CA VAL A 160 68.35 -29.67 32.27
C VAL A 160 69.37 -28.65 32.77
N SER A 161 68.95 -27.41 33.05
CA SER A 161 69.65 -26.45 33.92
C SER A 161 69.18 -26.61 35.36
#